data_AF-A0A6M1NUN5-F1
#
_entry.id   AF-A0A6M1NUN5-F1
#
_cell.length_a   1.000
_cell.length_b   1.000
_cell.length_c   1.000
_cell.angle_alpha   90.00
_cell.angle_beta   90.00
_cell.angle_gamma   90.00
#
_symmetry.space_group_name_H-M   'P 1'
#
loop_
_entity.id
_entity.type
_entity.pdbx_description
1 polymer ?
#
loop_
_entity_poly.entity_id
_entity_poly.type
_entity_poly.pdbx_seq_one_letter_code
_entity_poly.pdbx_strand_id
1 'polypeptide(L)'
;MEQIQQKLIEIEVLMDTINKELLNLSPNIRAKNEETASLNKSLSENLTVLKDLIVSREKNLNSFLHALDPYFLTIDQYKGIAPAIENIINESIEKLELKRKSLIDSVSTIPEKTLVITKHTLDYKSLSVICLFSFLFCGILFCFGQIWILNKNLELAKSFEVKYRILNLEYPSLANSLDSIYRRNPDKVEETVIKKEEEQRLKWSIKEKQREIRKLQRD
;
A
#
# COMPACT_ATOMS: atom_id res chain seq x y z
N MET A 1 81.51 -33.58 116.42
CA MET A 1 80.36 -32.68 116.58
C MET A 1 80.43 -31.50 115.61
N GLU A 2 81.56 -30.78 115.53
CA GLU A 2 81.72 -29.64 114.60
C GLU A 2 81.52 -29.99 113.11
N GLN A 3 82.10 -31.08 112.59
CA GLN A 3 81.92 -31.47 111.18
C GLN A 3 80.45 -31.73 110.79
N ILE A 4 79.64 -32.22 111.73
CA ILE A 4 78.21 -32.48 111.48
C ILE A 4 77.45 -31.15 111.44
N GLN A 5 77.75 -30.22 112.34
CA GLN A 5 77.14 -28.88 112.33
C GLN A 5 77.51 -28.08 111.08
N GLN A 6 78.75 -28.19 110.62
CA GLN A 6 79.23 -27.48 109.42
C GLN A 6 78.54 -27.98 108.15
N LYS A 7 78.34 -29.30 108.02
CA LYS A 7 77.54 -29.87 106.93
C LYS A 7 76.06 -29.49 107.00
N LEU A 8 75.51 -29.35 108.21
CA LEU A 8 74.12 -28.93 108.40
C LEU A 8 73.91 -27.50 107.90
N ILE A 9 74.85 -26.60 108.19
CA ILE A 9 74.85 -25.21 107.70
C ILE A 9 75.02 -25.15 106.19
N GLU A 10 75.92 -25.94 105.59
CA GLU A 10 76.06 -26.02 104.13
C GLU A 10 74.77 -26.50 103.44
N ILE A 11 74.09 -27.48 104.02
CA ILE A 11 72.80 -27.99 103.52
C ILE A 11 71.73 -26.89 103.62
N GLU A 12 71.69 -26.14 104.72
CA GLU A 12 70.73 -25.06 104.93
C GLU A 12 70.93 -23.92 103.90
N VAL A 13 72.18 -23.51 103.66
CA VAL A 13 72.53 -22.52 102.62
C VAL A 13 72.19 -23.01 101.21
N LEU A 14 72.44 -24.28 100.91
CA LEU A 14 72.05 -24.89 99.63
C LEU A 14 70.52 -24.91 99.46
N MET A 15 69.79 -25.25 100.51
CA MET A 15 68.33 -25.32 100.50
C MET A 15 67.72 -23.92 100.31
N ASP A 16 68.28 -22.90 100.93
CA ASP A 16 67.89 -21.50 100.73
C ASP A 16 68.20 -21.00 99.30
N THR A 17 69.34 -21.40 98.75
CA THR A 17 69.73 -21.05 97.38
C THR A 17 68.76 -21.68 96.37
N ILE A 18 68.44 -22.96 96.55
CA ILE A 18 67.45 -23.68 95.73
C ILE A 18 66.07 -23.02 95.86
N ASN A 19 65.61 -22.70 97.07
CA ASN A 19 64.32 -22.04 97.27
C ASN A 19 64.27 -20.67 96.56
N LYS A 20 65.35 -19.90 96.64
CA LYS A 20 65.43 -18.59 95.98
C LYS A 20 65.43 -18.72 94.45
N GLU A 21 66.15 -19.69 93.90
CA GLU A 21 66.09 -20.00 92.47
C GLU A 21 64.70 -20.46 92.04
N LEU A 22 64.04 -21.30 92.83
CA LEU A 22 62.69 -21.81 92.54
C LEU A 22 61.64 -20.69 92.58
N LEU A 23 61.76 -19.77 93.54
CA LEU A 23 60.95 -18.56 93.65
C LEU A 23 61.16 -17.62 92.46
N ASN A 24 62.39 -17.53 91.94
CA ASN A 24 62.70 -16.73 90.75
C ASN A 24 62.26 -17.41 89.43
N LEU A 25 62.25 -18.75 89.38
CA LEU A 25 61.86 -19.51 88.20
C LEU A 25 60.33 -19.54 88.00
N SER A 26 59.58 -19.61 89.10
CA SER A 26 58.11 -19.67 89.11
C SER A 26 57.42 -18.55 88.29
N PRO A 27 57.74 -17.25 88.46
CA PRO A 27 57.15 -16.18 87.66
C PRO A 27 57.55 -16.26 86.18
N ASN A 28 58.77 -16.71 85.86
CA ASN A 28 59.20 -16.92 84.47
C ASN A 28 58.42 -18.05 83.79
N ILE A 29 58.18 -19.16 84.51
CA ILE A 29 57.32 -20.26 84.02
C ILE A 29 55.90 -19.75 83.79
N ARG A 30 55.36 -18.96 84.73
CA ARG A 30 54.00 -18.41 84.60
C ARG A 30 53.89 -17.46 83.42
N ALA A 31 54.84 -16.55 83.25
CA ALA A 31 54.89 -15.62 82.11
C ALA A 31 54.98 -16.36 80.76
N LYS A 32 55.86 -17.37 80.65
CA LYS A 32 55.95 -18.24 79.46
C LYS A 32 54.65 -18.98 79.18
N ASN A 33 53.96 -19.45 80.22
CA ASN A 33 52.70 -20.17 80.06
C ASN A 33 51.56 -19.23 79.62
N GLU A 34 51.50 -18.01 80.18
CA GLU A 34 50.57 -16.96 79.76
C GLU A 34 50.83 -16.53 78.30
N GLU A 35 52.09 -16.36 77.92
CA GLU A 35 52.50 -16.06 76.53
C GLU A 35 52.06 -17.19 75.57
N THR A 36 52.32 -18.45 75.95
CA THR A 36 51.92 -19.63 75.16
C THR A 36 50.40 -19.73 75.01
N ALA A 37 49.65 -19.45 76.08
CA ALA A 37 48.19 -19.41 76.02
C ALA A 37 47.67 -18.31 75.10
N SER A 38 48.31 -17.13 75.11
CA SER A 38 47.96 -16.01 74.21
C SER A 38 48.24 -16.35 72.73
N LEU A 39 49.38 -16.99 72.45
CA LEU A 39 49.75 -17.47 71.12
C LEU A 39 48.77 -18.53 70.61
N ASN A 40 48.41 -19.51 71.43
CA ASN A 40 47.43 -20.53 71.07
C ASN A 40 46.05 -19.92 70.76
N LYS A 41 45.63 -18.93 71.55
CA LYS A 41 44.37 -18.22 71.30
C LYS A 41 44.42 -17.48 69.96
N SER A 42 45.47 -16.71 69.71
CA SER A 42 45.65 -15.99 68.44
C SER A 42 45.72 -16.95 67.25
N LEU A 43 46.42 -18.08 67.39
CA LEU A 43 46.47 -19.13 66.37
C LEU A 43 45.07 -19.68 66.06
N SER A 44 44.27 -19.98 67.09
CA SER A 44 42.90 -20.47 66.91
C SER A 44 42.00 -19.44 66.21
N GLU A 45 42.11 -18.17 66.56
CA GLU A 45 41.37 -17.08 65.91
C GLU A 45 41.76 -16.96 64.43
N ASN A 46 43.07 -16.95 64.13
CA ASN A 46 43.57 -16.89 62.76
C ASN A 46 43.15 -18.10 61.92
N LEU A 47 43.16 -19.31 62.49
CA LEU A 47 42.68 -20.52 61.81
C LEU A 47 41.19 -20.45 61.51
N THR A 48 40.40 -19.85 62.40
CA THR A 48 38.96 -19.65 62.19
C THR A 48 38.72 -18.66 61.05
N VAL A 49 39.43 -17.53 61.04
CA VAL A 49 39.35 -16.54 59.96
C VAL A 49 39.78 -17.16 58.62
N LEU A 50 40.84 -17.97 58.60
CA LEU A 50 41.30 -18.64 57.39
C LEU A 50 40.25 -19.62 56.86
N LYS A 51 39.61 -20.39 57.74
CA LYS A 51 38.51 -21.28 57.38
C LYS A 51 37.36 -20.50 56.73
N ASP A 52 36.95 -19.39 57.32
CA ASP A 52 35.86 -18.57 56.81
C ASP A 52 36.20 -17.96 55.44
N LEU A 53 37.45 -17.53 55.24
CA LEU A 53 37.94 -17.05 53.94
C LEU A 53 37.90 -18.14 52.87
N ILE A 54 38.28 -19.38 53.21
CA ILE A 54 38.22 -20.52 52.27
C ILE A 54 36.77 -20.79 51.87
N VAL A 55 35.85 -20.86 52.83
CA VAL A 55 34.42 -21.09 52.57
C VAL A 55 33.83 -19.97 51.71
N SER A 56 34.18 -18.71 52.01
CA SER A 56 33.75 -17.55 51.23
C SER A 56 34.26 -17.60 49.78
N ARG A 57 35.54 -17.96 49.59
CA ARG A 57 36.14 -18.13 48.27
C ARG A 57 35.45 -19.22 47.46
N GLU A 58 35.17 -20.37 48.07
CA GLU A 58 34.48 -21.50 47.42
C GLU A 58 33.06 -21.12 46.99
N LYS A 59 32.33 -20.42 47.86
CA LYS A 59 30.99 -19.89 47.53
C LYS A 59 31.04 -18.91 46.36
N ASN A 60 32.01 -18.00 46.36
CA ASN A 60 32.19 -17.04 45.28
C ASN A 60 32.57 -17.72 43.96
N LEU A 61 33.42 -18.75 44.00
CA LEU A 61 33.77 -19.55 42.84
C LEU A 61 32.53 -20.24 42.25
N ASN A 62 31.72 -20.90 43.08
CA ASN A 62 30.50 -21.57 42.63
C ASN A 62 29.48 -20.58 42.07
N SER A 63 29.31 -19.42 42.71
CA SER A 63 28.46 -18.34 42.21
C SER A 63 28.94 -17.83 40.85
N PHE A 64 30.25 -17.67 40.66
CA PHE A 64 30.84 -17.27 39.40
C PHE A 64 30.64 -18.32 38.31
N LEU A 65 30.87 -19.61 38.62
CA LEU A 65 30.64 -20.70 37.67
C LEU A 65 29.18 -20.77 37.23
N HIS A 66 28.22 -20.68 38.16
CA HIS A 66 26.80 -20.63 37.82
C HIS A 66 26.40 -19.40 37.00
N ALA A 67 27.04 -18.25 37.22
CA ALA A 67 26.81 -17.07 36.39
C ALA A 67 27.37 -17.25 34.96
N LEU A 68 28.36 -18.13 34.77
CA LEU A 68 28.94 -18.47 33.47
C LEU A 68 28.17 -19.57 32.72
N ASP A 69 27.44 -20.45 33.42
CA ASP A 69 26.60 -21.52 32.82
C ASP A 69 25.76 -21.05 31.60
N PRO A 70 25.03 -19.92 31.63
CA PRO A 70 24.22 -19.51 30.47
C PRO A 70 25.04 -19.09 29.24
N TYR A 71 26.33 -18.75 29.41
CA TYR A 71 27.19 -18.29 28.32
C TYR A 71 27.93 -19.43 27.61
N PHE A 72 28.11 -20.56 28.28
CA PHE A 72 28.78 -21.72 27.72
C PHE A 72 27.77 -22.83 27.48
N LEU A 73 27.47 -23.07 26.21
CA LEU A 73 26.72 -24.26 25.85
C LEU A 73 27.55 -25.50 26.21
N THR A 74 26.85 -26.54 26.68
CA THR A 74 27.48 -27.84 26.90
C THR A 74 28.02 -28.41 25.59
N ILE A 75 29.04 -29.25 25.66
CA ILE A 75 29.64 -29.90 24.47
C ILE A 75 28.56 -30.60 23.64
N ASP A 76 27.54 -31.18 24.28
CA ASP A 76 26.43 -31.87 23.61
C ASP A 76 25.48 -30.90 22.91
N GLN A 77 25.23 -29.71 23.47
CA GLN A 77 24.49 -28.66 22.79
C GLN A 77 25.22 -28.16 21.54
N TYR A 78 26.54 -27.96 21.60
CA TYR A 78 27.33 -27.60 20.42
C TYR A 78 27.29 -28.69 19.34
N LYS A 79 27.35 -29.97 19.73
CA LYS A 79 27.20 -31.09 18.80
C LYS A 79 25.84 -31.13 18.13
N GLY A 80 24.78 -30.68 18.80
CA GLY A 80 23.42 -30.62 18.23
C GLY A 80 23.21 -29.48 17.22
N ILE A 81 24.04 -28.43 17.27
CA ILE A 81 23.91 -27.28 16.35
C ILE A 81 24.25 -27.68 14.91
N ALA A 82 25.33 -28.43 14.69
CA ALA A 82 25.75 -28.85 13.35
C ALA A 82 24.66 -29.63 12.58
N PRO A 83 24.07 -30.71 13.11
CA PRO A 83 23.00 -31.45 12.43
C PRO A 83 21.70 -30.63 12.33
N ALA A 84 21.43 -29.72 13.29
CA ALA A 84 20.28 -28.83 13.18
C ALA A 84 20.43 -27.84 12.01
N ILE A 85 21.61 -27.25 11.83
CA ILE A 85 21.93 -26.39 10.69
C ILE A 85 21.83 -27.19 9.38
N GLU A 86 22.40 -28.39 9.33
CA GLU A 86 22.34 -29.26 8.16
C GLU A 86 20.89 -29.59 7.77
N ASN A 87 20.05 -29.94 8.73
CA ASN A 87 18.63 -30.19 8.49
C ASN A 87 17.89 -28.95 7.96
N ILE A 88 18.14 -27.76 8.52
CA ILE A 88 17.53 -26.52 8.05
C ILE A 88 17.97 -26.21 6.61
N ILE A 89 19.26 -26.41 6.30
CA ILE A 89 19.78 -26.22 4.94
C ILE A 89 19.11 -27.20 3.98
N ASN A 90 19.05 -28.49 4.31
CA ASN A 90 18.44 -29.51 3.46
C ASN A 90 16.95 -29.23 3.21
N GLU A 91 16.18 -28.87 4.24
CA GLU A 91 14.76 -28.51 4.09
C GLU A 91 14.60 -27.26 3.19
N SER A 92 15.49 -26.28 3.33
CA SER A 92 15.46 -25.08 2.49
C SER A 92 15.79 -25.38 1.02
N ILE A 93 16.74 -26.29 0.76
CA ILE A 93 17.11 -26.74 -0.58
C ILE A 93 15.93 -27.50 -1.20
N GLU A 94 15.29 -28.41 -0.46
CA GLU A 94 14.14 -29.16 -0.96
C GLU A 94 12.98 -28.23 -1.34
N LYS A 95 12.65 -27.24 -0.49
CA LYS A 95 11.63 -26.21 -0.82
C LYS A 95 12.00 -25.41 -2.06
N LEU A 96 13.29 -25.10 -2.24
CA LEU A 96 13.76 -24.36 -3.41
C LEU A 96 13.66 -25.21 -4.68
N GLU A 97 14.01 -26.49 -4.62
CA GLU A 97 13.87 -27.43 -5.73
C GLU A 97 12.41 -27.64 -6.14
N LEU A 98 11.49 -27.77 -5.17
CA LEU A 98 10.06 -27.85 -5.45
C LEU A 98 9.54 -26.59 -6.16
N LYS A 99 9.94 -25.40 -5.70
CA LYS A 99 9.58 -24.14 -6.35
C LYS A 99 10.19 -24.03 -7.74
N ARG A 100 11.45 -24.43 -7.91
CA ARG A 100 12.14 -24.46 -9.21
C ARG A 100 11.40 -25.38 -10.18
N LYS A 101 11.05 -26.59 -9.75
CA LYS A 101 10.30 -27.55 -10.56
C LYS A 101 8.94 -26.99 -10.96
N SER A 102 8.19 -26.45 -10.00
CA SER A 102 6.90 -25.79 -10.26
C SER A 102 7.02 -24.62 -11.25
N LEU A 103 8.10 -23.84 -11.18
CA LEU A 103 8.35 -22.74 -12.10
C LEU A 103 8.70 -23.24 -13.50
N ILE A 104 9.57 -24.26 -13.61
CA ILE A 104 9.89 -24.90 -14.89
C ILE A 104 8.63 -25.51 -15.51
N ASP A 105 7.81 -26.21 -14.73
CA ASP A 105 6.55 -26.78 -15.17
C ASP A 105 5.62 -25.67 -15.68
N SER A 106 5.47 -24.58 -14.92
CA SER A 106 4.67 -23.41 -15.31
C SER A 106 5.18 -22.78 -16.61
N VAL A 107 6.49 -22.61 -16.76
CA VAL A 107 7.13 -22.08 -17.97
C VAL A 107 6.94 -23.02 -19.16
N SER A 108 7.05 -24.34 -18.96
CA SER A 108 6.82 -25.35 -20.00
C SER A 108 5.35 -25.43 -20.44
N THR A 109 4.43 -24.98 -19.59
CA THR A 109 3.00 -24.89 -19.93
C THR A 109 2.69 -23.64 -20.77
N ILE A 110 3.61 -22.67 -20.84
CA ILE A 110 3.46 -21.50 -21.72
C ILE A 110 3.76 -21.96 -23.16
N PRO A 111 2.81 -21.83 -24.10
CA PRO A 111 3.07 -22.19 -25.49
C PRO A 111 4.17 -21.29 -26.06
N GLU A 112 5.20 -21.87 -26.66
CA GLU A 112 6.33 -21.16 -27.31
C GLU A 112 5.85 -20.19 -28.41
N LYS A 113 4.65 -20.45 -28.95
CA LYS A 113 3.91 -19.56 -29.84
C LYS A 113 2.45 -19.54 -29.40
N THR A 114 2.06 -18.52 -28.66
CA THR A 114 0.63 -18.22 -28.46
C THR A 114 0.12 -17.53 -29.72
N LEU A 115 -0.78 -18.19 -30.45
CA LEU A 115 -1.66 -17.48 -31.38
C LEU A 115 -2.55 -16.60 -30.52
N VAL A 116 -2.16 -15.33 -30.38
CA VAL A 116 -2.95 -14.31 -29.70
C VAL A 116 -4.20 -14.09 -30.55
N ILE A 117 -5.23 -14.92 -30.34
CA ILE A 117 -6.57 -14.66 -30.83
C ILE A 117 -7.10 -13.56 -29.92
N THR A 118 -6.91 -12.31 -30.34
CA THR A 118 -7.48 -11.14 -29.68
C THR A 118 -9.00 -11.23 -29.77
N LYS A 119 -9.64 -11.81 -28.75
CA LYS A 119 -11.08 -11.59 -28.55
C LYS A 119 -11.23 -10.14 -28.15
N HIS A 120 -11.70 -9.31 -29.09
CA HIS A 120 -12.08 -7.93 -28.82
C HIS A 120 -13.35 -7.93 -27.97
N THR A 121 -13.19 -8.13 -26.67
CA THR A 121 -14.27 -7.94 -25.70
C THR A 121 -14.33 -6.46 -25.36
N LEU A 122 -15.46 -5.82 -25.64
CA LEU A 122 -15.72 -4.46 -25.18
C LEU A 122 -15.76 -4.47 -23.65
N ASP A 123 -14.78 -3.80 -23.04
CA ASP A 123 -14.70 -3.65 -21.60
C ASP A 123 -15.90 -2.80 -21.14
N TYR A 124 -16.69 -3.30 -20.19
CA TYR A 124 -17.95 -2.69 -19.75
C TYR A 124 -17.76 -1.24 -19.25
N LYS A 125 -16.56 -0.95 -18.73
CA LYS A 125 -16.15 0.39 -18.30
C LYS A 125 -15.98 1.38 -19.47
N SER A 126 -15.56 0.89 -20.63
CA SER A 126 -15.37 1.69 -21.86
C SER A 126 -16.65 1.86 -22.68
N LEU A 127 -17.63 0.96 -22.52
CA LEU A 127 -18.92 1.00 -23.21
C LEU A 127 -19.67 2.32 -22.96
N SER A 128 -19.69 2.78 -21.71
CA SER A 128 -20.35 4.03 -21.31
C SER A 128 -19.75 5.25 -22.04
N VAL A 129 -18.42 5.27 -22.17
CA VAL A 129 -17.70 6.34 -22.87
C VAL A 129 -18.03 6.33 -24.37
N ILE A 130 -18.07 5.15 -24.99
CA ILE A 130 -18.41 4.98 -26.41
C ILE A 130 -19.85 5.42 -26.67
N CYS A 131 -20.80 5.08 -25.79
CA CYS A 131 -22.19 5.54 -25.88
C CYS A 131 -22.30 7.06 -25.82
N LEU A 132 -21.58 7.72 -24.89
CA LEU A 132 -21.57 9.18 -24.80
C LEU A 132 -21.05 9.83 -26.07
N PHE A 133 -19.93 9.33 -26.63
CA PHE A 133 -19.39 9.84 -27.89
C PHE A 133 -20.34 9.62 -29.06
N SER A 134 -21.01 8.46 -29.13
CA SER A 134 -22.02 8.19 -30.16
C SER A 134 -23.19 9.16 -30.09
N PHE A 135 -23.69 9.47 -28.90
CA PHE A 135 -24.77 10.43 -28.72
C PHE A 135 -24.36 11.85 -29.13
N LEU A 136 -23.16 12.28 -28.73
CA LEU A 136 -22.59 13.56 -29.15
C LEU A 136 -22.46 13.65 -30.68
N PHE A 137 -21.95 12.60 -31.32
CA PHE A 137 -21.79 12.56 -32.76
C PHE A 137 -23.13 12.63 -33.51
N CYS A 138 -24.13 11.86 -33.06
CA CYS A 138 -25.48 11.93 -33.61
C CYS A 138 -26.11 13.33 -33.42
N GLY A 139 -25.89 13.95 -32.25
CA GLY A 139 -26.36 15.32 -31.99
C GLY A 139 -25.75 16.33 -32.95
N ILE A 140 -24.44 16.26 -33.19
CA ILE A 140 -23.75 17.14 -34.16
C ILE A 140 -24.32 16.96 -35.56
N LEU A 141 -24.48 15.71 -36.03
CA LEU A 141 -25.07 15.43 -37.35
C LEU A 141 -26.49 15.96 -37.47
N PHE A 142 -27.30 15.83 -36.42
CA PHE A 142 -28.65 16.35 -36.39
C PHE A 142 -28.67 17.88 -36.50
N CYS A 143 -27.81 18.57 -35.75
CA CYS A 143 -27.66 20.03 -35.85
C CYS A 143 -27.26 20.48 -37.26
N PHE A 144 -26.30 19.79 -37.89
CA PHE A 144 -25.91 20.08 -39.28
C PHE A 144 -27.07 19.86 -40.26
N GLY A 145 -27.87 18.80 -40.06
CA GLY A 145 -29.06 18.53 -40.86
C GLY A 145 -30.11 19.64 -40.77
N GLN A 146 -30.38 20.15 -39.56
CA GLN A 146 -31.31 21.26 -39.35
C GLN A 146 -30.81 22.55 -40.02
N ILE A 147 -29.51 22.85 -39.90
CA ILE A 147 -28.89 24.01 -40.56
C ILE A 147 -29.00 23.90 -42.09
N TRP A 148 -28.77 22.71 -42.66
CA TRP A 148 -28.91 22.49 -44.09
C TRP A 148 -30.34 22.73 -44.60
N ILE A 149 -31.33 22.19 -43.88
CA ILE A 149 -32.75 22.38 -44.21
C ILE A 149 -33.15 23.85 -44.12
N LEU A 150 -32.71 24.54 -43.06
CA LEU A 150 -32.97 25.97 -42.89
C LEU A 150 -32.36 26.79 -44.03
N ASN A 151 -31.12 26.49 -44.43
CA ASN A 151 -30.46 27.19 -45.53
C ASN A 151 -31.20 26.99 -46.86
N LYS A 152 -31.65 25.76 -47.14
CA LYS A 152 -32.48 25.46 -48.33
C LYS A 152 -33.80 26.24 -48.31
N ASN A 153 -34.44 26.35 -47.16
CA ASN A 153 -35.68 27.12 -47.01
C ASN A 153 -35.44 28.62 -47.21
N LEU A 154 -34.30 29.16 -46.76
CA LEU A 154 -33.91 30.56 -46.99
C LEU A 154 -33.64 30.84 -48.47
N GLU A 155 -32.95 29.93 -49.17
CA GLU A 155 -32.75 30.06 -50.62
C GLU A 155 -34.08 30.05 -51.39
N LEU A 156 -34.99 29.14 -51.02
CA LEU A 156 -36.34 29.12 -51.58
C LEU A 156 -37.08 30.43 -51.31
N ALA A 157 -37.07 30.92 -50.06
CA ALA A 157 -37.70 32.19 -49.69
C ALA A 157 -37.15 33.37 -50.51
N LYS A 158 -35.82 33.44 -50.69
CA LYS A 158 -35.17 34.46 -51.53
C LYS A 158 -35.62 34.37 -52.98
N SER A 159 -35.76 33.15 -53.52
CA SER A 159 -36.26 32.96 -54.88
C SER A 159 -37.71 33.42 -55.06
N PHE A 160 -38.57 33.19 -54.05
CA PHE A 160 -39.95 33.67 -54.05
C PHE A 160 -40.03 35.18 -53.93
N GLU A 161 -39.20 35.81 -53.10
CA GLU A 161 -39.13 37.26 -52.98
C GLU A 161 -38.78 37.92 -54.31
N VAL A 162 -37.78 37.39 -55.04
CA VAL A 162 -37.38 37.93 -56.36
C VAL A 162 -38.52 37.79 -57.37
N LYS A 163 -39.20 36.64 -57.42
CA LYS A 163 -40.37 36.43 -58.30
C LYS A 163 -41.48 37.42 -57.98
N TYR A 164 -41.78 37.63 -56.69
CA TYR A 164 -42.79 38.58 -56.25
C TYR A 164 -42.42 40.02 -56.62
N ARG A 165 -41.14 40.39 -56.51
CA ARG A 165 -40.64 41.71 -56.90
C ARG A 165 -40.79 41.96 -58.40
N ILE A 166 -40.54 40.95 -59.24
CA ILE A 166 -40.77 41.04 -60.70
C ILE A 166 -42.27 41.17 -61.00
N LEU A 167 -43.12 40.37 -60.37
CA LEU A 167 -44.57 40.44 -60.54
C LEU A 167 -45.13 41.82 -60.18
N ASN A 168 -44.60 42.44 -59.11
CA ASN A 168 -45.00 43.78 -58.70
C ASN A 168 -44.60 44.86 -59.72
N LEU A 169 -43.49 44.68 -60.43
CA LEU A 169 -43.06 45.59 -61.49
C LEU A 169 -43.91 45.45 -62.76
N GLU A 170 -44.26 44.22 -63.15
CA GLU A 170 -44.97 43.94 -64.40
C GLU A 170 -46.50 44.13 -64.26
N TYR A 171 -47.07 43.77 -63.11
CA TYR A 171 -48.51 43.85 -62.82
C TYR A 171 -48.78 44.39 -61.41
N PRO A 172 -48.59 45.70 -61.16
CA PRO A 172 -48.64 46.29 -59.82
C PRO A 172 -50.02 46.16 -59.14
N SER A 173 -51.12 46.14 -59.90
CA SER A 173 -52.47 46.00 -59.33
C SER A 173 -52.74 44.60 -58.76
N LEU A 174 -52.19 43.55 -59.39
CA LEU A 174 -52.31 42.18 -58.91
C LEU A 174 -51.43 41.94 -57.69
N ALA A 175 -50.20 42.45 -57.71
CA ALA A 175 -49.30 42.38 -56.57
C ALA A 175 -49.85 43.09 -55.33
N ASN A 176 -50.41 44.30 -55.46
CA ASN A 176 -51.05 45.00 -54.33
C ASN A 176 -52.26 44.25 -53.76
N SER A 177 -53.06 43.62 -54.62
CA SER A 177 -54.18 42.77 -54.18
C SER A 177 -53.68 41.54 -53.42
N LEU A 178 -52.59 40.91 -53.89
CA LEU A 178 -51.98 39.77 -53.22
C LEU A 178 -51.33 40.19 -51.89
N ASP A 179 -50.65 41.33 -51.83
CA ASP A 179 -50.03 41.87 -50.61
C ASP A 179 -51.07 42.14 -49.53
N SER A 180 -52.22 42.71 -49.91
CA SER A 180 -53.32 42.98 -48.99
C SER A 180 -53.92 41.69 -48.41
N ILE A 181 -54.06 40.64 -49.25
CA ILE A 181 -54.57 39.34 -48.80
C ILE A 181 -53.53 38.64 -47.92
N TYR A 182 -52.25 38.67 -48.31
CA TYR A 182 -51.15 38.08 -47.55
C TYR A 182 -51.00 38.70 -46.16
N ARG A 183 -51.05 40.03 -46.06
CA ARG A 183 -51.01 40.74 -44.77
C ARG A 183 -52.21 40.40 -43.88
N ARG A 184 -53.38 40.14 -44.47
CA ARG A 184 -54.62 39.89 -43.70
C ARG A 184 -54.75 38.43 -43.27
N ASN A 185 -54.38 37.47 -44.13
CA ASN A 185 -54.36 36.04 -43.85
C ASN A 185 -53.41 35.32 -44.82
N PRO A 186 -52.19 34.93 -44.39
CA PRO A 186 -51.20 34.32 -45.28
C PRO A 186 -51.65 32.96 -45.83
N ASP A 187 -52.36 32.15 -45.04
CA ASP A 187 -52.78 30.80 -45.44
C ASP A 187 -53.86 30.77 -46.54
N LYS A 188 -54.58 31.88 -46.74
CA LYS A 188 -55.64 31.99 -47.76
C LYS A 188 -55.14 32.50 -49.12
N VAL A 189 -53.87 32.88 -49.20
CA VAL A 189 -53.27 33.41 -50.44
C VAL A 189 -53.18 32.31 -51.49
N GLU A 190 -52.74 31.12 -51.10
CA GLU A 190 -52.60 29.97 -52.01
C GLU A 190 -53.94 29.59 -52.64
N GLU A 191 -54.98 29.42 -51.81
CA GLU A 191 -56.34 29.10 -52.28
C GLU A 191 -56.88 30.18 -53.24
N THR A 192 -56.60 31.45 -52.97
CA THR A 192 -57.06 32.55 -53.82
C THR A 192 -56.32 32.61 -55.15
N VAL A 193 -55.01 32.30 -55.16
CA VAL A 193 -54.21 32.24 -56.39
C VAL A 193 -54.70 31.09 -57.27
N ILE A 194 -54.89 29.90 -56.70
CA ILE A 194 -55.39 28.72 -57.43
C ILE A 194 -56.74 29.03 -58.07
N LYS A 195 -57.68 29.61 -57.30
CA LYS A 195 -58.99 29.99 -57.82
C LYS A 195 -58.90 30.98 -58.98
N LYS A 196 -58.03 32.00 -58.89
CA LYS A 196 -57.83 32.98 -59.98
C LYS A 196 -57.19 32.36 -61.23
N GLU A 197 -56.26 31.41 -61.06
CA GLU A 197 -55.67 30.67 -62.18
C GLU A 197 -56.72 29.82 -62.90
N GLU A 198 -57.59 29.14 -62.15
CA GLU A 198 -58.69 28.36 -62.71
C GLU A 198 -59.69 29.25 -63.46
N GLU A 199 -60.08 30.40 -62.88
CA GLU A 199 -60.92 31.38 -63.56
C GLU A 199 -60.31 31.89 -64.88
N GLN A 200 -58.99 32.12 -64.92
CA GLN A 200 -58.25 32.50 -66.13
C GLN A 200 -58.26 31.38 -67.17
N ARG A 201 -57.96 30.13 -66.77
CA ARG A 201 -58.00 28.97 -67.66
C ARG A 201 -59.40 28.76 -68.24
N LEU A 202 -60.44 28.90 -67.43
CA LEU A 202 -61.83 28.78 -67.87
C LEU A 202 -62.20 29.89 -68.86
N LYS A 203 -61.82 31.15 -68.59
CA LYS A 203 -62.01 32.26 -69.54
C LYS A 203 -61.31 32.02 -70.87
N TRP A 204 -60.08 31.50 -70.84
CA TRP A 204 -59.34 31.17 -72.06
C TRP A 204 -60.01 30.04 -72.84
N SER A 205 -60.41 28.96 -72.17
CA SER A 205 -61.14 27.84 -72.76
C SER A 205 -62.48 28.26 -73.39
N ILE A 206 -63.23 29.14 -72.71
CA ILE A 206 -64.48 29.71 -73.25
C ILE A 206 -64.17 30.55 -74.51
N LYS A 207 -63.12 31.37 -74.49
CA LYS A 207 -62.73 32.20 -75.64
C LYS A 207 -62.30 31.34 -76.84
N GLU A 208 -61.58 30.25 -76.59
CA GLU A 208 -61.18 29.28 -77.62
C GLU A 208 -62.41 28.61 -78.24
N LYS A 209 -63.32 28.08 -77.43
CA LYS A 209 -64.58 27.49 -77.90
C LYS A 209 -65.47 28.49 -78.64
N GLN A 210 -65.52 29.74 -78.20
CA GLN A 210 -66.23 30.80 -78.94
C GLN A 210 -65.59 31.11 -80.30
N ARG A 211 -64.26 31.02 -80.42
CA ARG A 211 -63.59 31.12 -81.73
C ARG A 211 -63.92 29.93 -82.62
N GLU A 212 -63.98 28.71 -82.07
CA GLU A 212 -64.38 27.51 -82.82
C GLU A 212 -65.81 27.63 -83.33
N ILE A 213 -66.77 28.05 -82.49
CA ILE A 213 -68.16 28.29 -82.90
C ILE A 213 -68.23 29.36 -84.00
N ARG A 214 -67.48 30.46 -83.89
CA ARG A 214 -67.42 31.49 -84.94
C ARG A 214 -66.79 31.02 -86.24
N LYS A 215 -65.90 30.01 -86.21
CA LYS A 215 -65.35 29.39 -87.41
C LYS A 215 -66.40 28.49 -88.08
N LEU A 216 -67.13 27.71 -87.28
CA LEU A 216 -68.21 26.83 -87.77
C LEU A 216 -69.44 27.58 -88.31
N GLN A 217 -69.65 28.84 -87.93
CA GLN A 217 -70.70 29.71 -88.48
C GLN A 217 -70.28 30.49 -89.74
N ARG A 218 -69.03 30.35 -90.17
CA ARG A 218 -68.46 31.06 -91.33
C ARG A 218 -68.26 30.15 -92.55
N ASP A 219 -68.55 28.86 -92.39
CA ASP A 219 -68.82 27.87 -93.44
C ASP A 219 -70.34 27.70 -93.60
#